data_AF-A0A662GLE2-F1
#
_entry.id   AF-A0A662GLE2-F1
#
_cell.length_a   1.000
_cell.length_b   1.000
_cell.length_c   1.000
_cell.angle_alpha   90.00
_cell.angle_beta   90.00
_cell.angle_gamma   90.00
#
_symmetry.space_group_name_H-M   'P 1'
#
loop_
_entity.id
_entity.type
_entity.pdbx_description
1 polymer ?
#
loop_
_entity_poly.entity_id
_entity_poly.type
_entity_poly.pdbx_seq_one_letter_code
_entity_poly.pdbx_strand_id
1 'polypeptide(L)'
;MSIHKLDDRALRRMVDKAAWLIETGRVVRISNIMFYVMGKRNRHIVKIEGDKLACTCPGYKDKGICSHVLAVMAILEMKDGLEYLDEKIRERIRKEWAAITRGGYRA
;
A
#
# COMPACT_ATOMS: atom_id res chain seq x y z
N MET A 1 -21.69 -3.60 0.56
CA MET A 1 -21.64 -4.08 -0.84
C MET A 1 -20.98 -5.45 -0.84
N SER A 2 -21.63 -6.45 -1.43
CA SER A 2 -21.29 -7.85 -1.20
C SER A 2 -20.07 -8.29 -2.00
N ILE A 3 -19.13 -8.93 -1.31
CA ILE A 3 -17.82 -9.43 -1.78
C ILE A 3 -18.01 -10.61 -2.77
N HIS A 4 -19.22 -11.15 -2.90
CA HIS A 4 -19.59 -12.37 -3.63
C HIS A 4 -19.51 -12.32 -5.17
N LYS A 5 -18.91 -11.28 -5.78
CA LYS A 5 -18.68 -11.21 -7.25
C LYS A 5 -17.21 -11.20 -7.66
N LEU A 6 -16.27 -11.31 -6.71
CA LEU A 6 -14.85 -11.40 -7.02
C LEU A 6 -14.46 -12.87 -7.13
N ASP A 7 -13.85 -13.24 -8.25
CA ASP A 7 -13.10 -14.50 -8.40
C ASP A 7 -12.12 -14.64 -7.23
N ASP A 8 -12.16 -15.77 -6.52
CA ASP A 8 -11.31 -16.07 -5.36
C ASP A 8 -9.82 -15.87 -5.68
N ARG A 9 -9.41 -16.16 -6.92
CA ARG A 9 -8.04 -15.93 -7.38
C ARG A 9 -7.73 -14.44 -7.52
N ALA A 10 -8.67 -13.64 -8.01
CA ALA A 10 -8.51 -12.20 -8.12
C ALA A 10 -8.44 -11.53 -6.74
N LEU A 11 -9.26 -11.98 -5.80
CA LEU A 11 -9.19 -11.54 -4.40
C LEU A 11 -7.84 -11.90 -3.77
N ARG A 12 -7.40 -13.16 -3.91
CA ARG A 12 -6.11 -13.62 -3.39
C ARG A 12 -4.95 -12.78 -3.91
N ARG A 13 -4.91 -12.49 -5.21
CA ARG A 13 -3.89 -11.60 -5.81
C ARG A 13 -3.92 -10.18 -5.25
N MET A 14 -5.10 -9.65 -4.93
CA MET A 14 -5.21 -8.33 -4.30
C MET A 14 -4.65 -8.35 -2.87
N VAL A 15 -4.96 -9.40 -2.10
CA VAL A 15 -4.43 -9.61 -0.73
C VAL A 15 -2.91 -9.75 -0.76
N ASP A 16 -2.37 -10.64 -1.60
CA ASP A 16 -0.93 -10.88 -1.71
C ASP A 16 -0.18 -9.58 -2.08
N LYS A 17 -0.76 -8.79 -3.00
CA LYS A 17 -0.18 -7.51 -3.39
C LYS A 17 -0.30 -6.46 -2.26
N ALA A 18 -1.39 -6.44 -1.50
CA ALA A 18 -1.55 -5.55 -0.36
C ALA A 18 -0.50 -5.85 0.72
N ALA A 19 -0.31 -7.13 1.07
CA ALA A 19 0.72 -7.57 2.00
C ALA A 19 2.12 -7.17 1.50
N TRP A 20 2.43 -7.42 0.21
CA TRP A 20 3.71 -6.99 -0.38
C TRP A 20 3.93 -5.48 -0.28
N LEU A 21 2.91 -4.65 -0.52
CA LEU A 21 3.03 -3.19 -0.40
C LEU A 21 3.41 -2.77 1.03
N ILE A 22 2.81 -3.40 2.03
CA ILE A 22 3.09 -3.13 3.44
C ILE A 22 4.49 -3.62 3.81
N GLU A 23 4.78 -4.90 3.63
CA GLU A 23 6.02 -5.56 4.06
C GLU A 23 7.28 -4.95 3.46
N THR A 24 7.13 -4.32 2.30
CA THR A 24 8.25 -3.71 1.59
C THR A 24 8.33 -2.19 1.77
N GLY A 25 7.61 -1.62 2.74
CA GLY A 25 7.65 -0.19 3.06
C GLY A 25 7.15 0.70 1.93
N ARG A 26 6.20 0.21 1.12
CA ARG A 26 5.68 0.91 -0.07
C ARG A 26 4.40 1.69 0.19
N VAL A 27 3.82 1.60 1.38
CA VAL A 27 2.75 2.48 1.85
C VAL A 27 3.40 3.53 2.75
N VAL A 28 3.12 4.81 2.53
CA VAL A 28 3.68 5.92 3.31
C VAL A 28 2.56 6.86 3.69
N ARG A 29 2.36 7.09 4.99
CA ARG A 29 1.43 8.12 5.45
C ARG A 29 2.03 9.49 5.16
N ILE A 30 1.31 10.34 4.43
CA ILE A 30 1.77 11.69 4.06
C ILE A 30 0.96 12.79 4.76
N SER A 31 -0.19 12.45 5.33
CA SER A 31 -0.95 13.32 6.24
C SER A 31 -1.89 12.47 7.09
N ASN A 32 -2.68 13.12 7.95
CA ASN A 32 -3.67 12.41 8.76
C ASN A 32 -4.75 11.69 7.93
N ILE A 33 -4.96 12.11 6.68
CA ILE A 33 -6.03 11.63 5.81
C ILE A 33 -5.51 11.08 4.46
N MET A 34 -4.19 11.00 4.25
CA MET A 34 -3.64 10.56 2.97
C MET A 34 -2.45 9.62 3.12
N PHE A 35 -2.43 8.61 2.26
CA PHE A 35 -1.36 7.65 2.10
C PHE A 35 -0.88 7.65 0.65
N TYR A 36 0.44 7.71 0.49
CA TYR A 36 1.12 7.50 -0.77
C TYR A 36 1.51 6.03 -0.91
N VAL A 37 1.04 5.38 -1.97
CA VAL A 37 1.23 3.95 -2.19
C VAL A 37 2.00 3.71 -3.48
N MET A 38 3.19 3.14 -3.35
CA MET A 38 4.11 2.86 -4.45
C MET A 38 3.90 1.44 -4.97
N GLY A 39 3.25 1.31 -6.12
CA GLY A 39 3.23 0.07 -6.88
C GLY A 39 4.57 -0.22 -7.56
N LYS A 40 4.64 -1.32 -8.32
CA LYS A 40 5.86 -1.72 -9.05
C LYS A 40 6.32 -0.71 -10.11
N ARG A 41 5.36 -0.03 -10.76
CA ARG A 41 5.62 0.93 -11.85
C ARG A 41 4.92 2.28 -11.68
N ASN A 42 3.89 2.32 -10.84
CA ASN A 42 2.99 3.46 -10.68
C ASN A 42 2.83 3.77 -9.21
N ARG A 43 2.47 5.01 -8.90
CA ARG A 43 2.15 5.46 -7.55
C ARG A 43 0.73 5.98 -7.49
N HIS A 44 0.08 5.77 -6.37
CA HIS A 44 -1.31 6.14 -6.15
C HIS A 44 -1.47 6.78 -4.78
N ILE A 45 -2.52 7.59 -4.65
CA ILE A 45 -2.90 8.17 -3.37
C ILE A 45 -4.14 7.40 -2.89
N VAL A 46 -4.14 7.02 -1.62
CA VAL A 46 -5.33 6.58 -0.91
C VAL A 46 -5.70 7.67 0.08
N LYS A 47 -6.95 8.14 0.01
CA LYS A 47 -7.50 9.18 0.88
C LYS A 47 -8.53 8.59 1.83
N ILE A 48 -8.57 9.10 3.05
CA ILE A 48 -9.67 8.89 3.98
C ILE A 48 -10.74 9.94 3.66
N GLU A 49 -11.91 9.50 3.27
CA GLU A 49 -13.08 10.32 2.93
C GLU A 49 -14.23 9.91 3.85
N GLY A 50 -14.29 10.51 5.05
CA GLY A 50 -15.24 10.12 6.09
C GLY A 50 -14.94 8.71 6.62
N ASP A 51 -15.90 7.80 6.46
CA ASP A 51 -15.82 6.38 6.83
C ASP A 51 -15.22 5.49 5.73
N LYS A 52 -14.83 6.08 4.60
CA LYS A 52 -14.39 5.34 3.41
C LYS A 52 -12.96 5.66 3.03
N LEU A 53 -12.37 4.73 2.28
CA LEU A 53 -11.08 4.89 1.64
C LEU A 53 -11.25 4.98 0.13
N ALA A 54 -10.69 6.02 -0.49
CA ALA A 54 -10.72 6.22 -1.93
C ALA A 54 -9.30 6.16 -2.52
N CYS A 55 -9.09 5.41 -3.61
CA CYS A 55 -7.79 5.32 -4.27
C CYS A 55 -7.81 5.92 -5.69
N THR A 56 -6.72 6.59 -6.06
CA THR A 56 -6.58 7.19 -7.39
C THR A 56 -6.28 6.18 -8.51
N CYS A 57 -6.09 4.88 -8.21
CA CYS A 57 -5.71 3.89 -9.22
C CYS A 57 -6.88 3.51 -10.14
N PRO A 58 -6.63 3.12 -11.41
CA PRO A 58 -7.68 2.71 -12.33
C PRO A 58 -8.53 1.55 -11.81
N GLY A 59 -7.92 0.56 -11.15
CA GLY A 59 -8.64 -0.60 -10.61
C GLY A 59 -9.67 -0.24 -9.54
N TYR A 60 -9.39 0.77 -8.71
CA TYR A 60 -10.36 1.27 -7.74
C TYR A 60 -11.48 2.07 -8.42
N LYS A 61 -11.16 2.91 -9.41
CA LYS A 61 -12.18 3.65 -10.17
C LYS A 61 -13.17 2.74 -10.88
N ASP A 62 -12.70 1.60 -11.37
CA ASP A 62 -13.51 0.60 -12.08
C ASP A 62 -14.34 -0.26 -11.11
N LYS A 63 -13.73 -0.73 -10.01
CA LYS A 63 -14.34 -1.80 -9.17
C LYS A 63 -14.70 -1.38 -7.75
N GLY A 64 -14.31 -0.18 -7.32
CA GLY A 64 -14.43 0.28 -5.93
C GLY A 64 -13.51 -0.46 -4.94
N ILE A 65 -12.60 -1.31 -5.41
CA ILE A 65 -11.66 -2.06 -4.57
C ILE A 65 -10.32 -2.26 -5.30
N CYS A 66 -9.22 -2.19 -4.57
CA CYS A 66 -7.89 -2.52 -5.08
C CYS A 66 -6.94 -2.91 -3.95
N SER A 67 -5.79 -3.46 -4.29
CA SER A 67 -4.74 -3.79 -3.32
C SER A 67 -4.22 -2.59 -2.51
N HIS A 68 -4.30 -1.36 -3.05
CA HIS A 68 -3.83 -0.16 -2.34
C HIS A 68 -4.77 0.23 -1.20
N VAL A 69 -6.09 0.22 -1.46
CA VAL A 69 -7.10 0.45 -0.41
C VAL A 69 -7.02 -0.65 0.63
N LEU A 70 -6.93 -1.91 0.20
CA LEU A 70 -6.82 -3.04 1.11
C LEU A 70 -5.59 -2.94 2.03
N ALA A 71 -4.44 -2.50 1.49
CA ALA A 71 -3.25 -2.28 2.29
C ALA A 71 -3.44 -1.19 3.35
N VAL A 72 -4.01 -0.03 2.97
CA VAL A 72 -4.26 1.06 3.92
C VAL A 72 -5.31 0.68 4.96
N MET A 73 -6.38 0.00 4.54
CA MET A 73 -7.41 -0.53 5.44
C MET A 73 -6.79 -1.48 6.48
N ALA A 74 -5.98 -2.45 6.04
CA ALA A 74 -5.31 -3.37 6.95
C ALA A 74 -4.42 -2.64 7.97
N ILE A 75 -3.69 -1.60 7.56
CA ILE A 75 -2.86 -0.79 8.46
C ILE A 75 -3.69 0.00 9.47
N LEU A 76 -4.82 0.58 9.05
CA LEU A 76 -5.68 1.36 9.94
C LEU A 76 -6.43 0.49 10.96
N GLU A 77 -6.80 -0.74 10.58
CA GLU A 77 -7.51 -1.69 11.44
C GLU A 77 -6.55 -2.48 12.36
N MET A 78 -5.28 -2.62 11.98
CA MET A 78 -4.29 -3.35 12.76
C MET A 78 -3.85 -2.51 13.97
N LYS A 79 -3.79 -3.17 15.13
CA LYS A 79 -3.19 -2.58 16.33
C LYS A 79 -1.74 -2.20 16.06
N ASP A 80 -1.37 -0.97 16.42
CA ASP A 80 -0.03 -0.39 16.21
C ASP A 80 0.40 -0.38 14.71
N GLY A 81 -0.58 -0.33 13.80
CA GLY A 81 -0.33 -0.48 12.37
C GLY A 81 0.47 0.67 11.75
N LEU A 82 0.35 1.88 12.28
CA LEU A 82 1.14 3.03 11.81
C LEU A 82 2.60 2.92 12.25
N GLU A 83 2.83 2.50 13.49
CA GLU A 83 4.16 2.23 14.03
C GLU A 83 4.85 1.12 13.24
N TYR A 84 4.12 0.04 12.94
CA TYR A 84 4.59 -1.03 12.07
C TYR A 84 4.94 -0.52 10.66
N LEU A 85 4.12 0.37 10.11
CA LEU A 85 4.39 0.95 8.80
C LEU A 85 5.69 1.76 8.80
N ASP A 86 5.91 2.58 9.84
CA ASP A 86 7.13 3.36 10.00
C ASP A 86 8.38 2.48 10.09
N GLU A 87 8.28 1.34 10.77
CA GLU A 87 9.35 0.34 10.81
C GLU A 87 9.69 -0.17 9.40
N LYS A 88 8.68 -0.59 8.62
CA LYS A 88 8.90 -1.11 7.26
C LYS A 88 9.47 -0.06 6.31
N ILE A 89 9.07 1.20 6.45
CA ILE A 89 9.67 2.31 5.68
C ILE A 89 11.14 2.46 6.04
N ARG A 90 11.50 2.46 7.33
CA ARG A 90 12.89 2.56 7.79
C ARG A 90 13.74 1.39 7.26
N GLU A 91 13.21 0.17 7.30
CA GLU A 91 13.89 -0.99 6.73
C GLU A 91 14.18 -0.82 5.23
N ARG A 92 13.19 -0.37 4.45
CA ARG A 92 13.37 -0.13 3.02
C ARG A 92 14.44 0.93 2.77
N ILE A 93 14.35 2.07 3.45
CA ILE A 93 15.32 3.16 3.31
C ILE A 93 16.73 2.69 3.65
N ARG A 94 16.92 1.91 4.72
CA ARG A 94 18.24 1.35 5.07
C ARG A 94 18.78 0.45 3.95
N LYS A 95 17.93 -0.42 3.38
CA LYS A 95 18.32 -1.32 2.27
C LYS A 95 18.70 -0.53 1.03
N GLU A 96 17.90 0.45 0.64
CA GLU A 96 18.14 1.32 -0.52
C GLU A 96 19.40 2.18 -0.32
N TRP A 97 19.56 2.78 0.86
CA TRP A 97 20.77 3.54 1.23
C TRP A 97 22.03 2.70 1.13
N ALA A 98 22.02 1.48 1.68
CA ALA A 98 23.16 0.57 1.62
C ALA A 98 23.49 0.13 0.19
N ALA A 99 22.53 0.12 -0.73
CA ALA A 99 22.77 -0.16 -2.15
C ALA A 99 23.43 1.03 -2.86
N ILE A 100 22.99 2.26 -2.53
CA ILE A 100 23.58 3.50 -3.04
C ILE A 100 25.04 3.63 -2.59
N THR A 101 25.32 3.48 -1.29
CA THR A 101 26.67 3.67 -0.75
C THR A 101 27.68 2.63 -1.21
N ARG A 102 27.23 1.43 -1.61
CA ARG A 102 28.09 0.37 -2.17
C ARG A 102 28.33 0.49 -3.68
N GLY A 103 27.94 1.61 -4.30
CA GLY A 103 28.05 1.80 -5.75
C GLY A 103 27.13 0.91 -6.59
N GLY A 104 26.13 0.27 -5.96
CA GLY A 104 25.19 -0.64 -6.59
C GLY A 104 23.96 0.05 -7.21
N TYR A 105 23.88 1.38 -7.15
CA TYR A 105 22.80 2.13 -7.77
C TYR A 105 22.98 2.15 -9.29
N ARG A 106 22.24 1.27 -9.98
CA ARG A 106 22.03 1.35 -11.42
C ARG A 106 20.72 2.11 -11.64
N ALA A 107 20.83 3.28 -12.27
CA ALA A 107 19.69 4.10 -12.69
C ALA A 107 18.80 3.35 -13.68
#